data_AF-A0AAD7WZ37-F1
#
_entry.id   AF-A0AAD7WZ37-F1
#
_cell.length_a   1.000
_cell.length_b   1.000
_cell.length_c   1.000
_cell.angle_alpha   90.00
_cell.angle_beta   90.00
_cell.angle_gamma   90.00
#
_symmetry.space_group_name_H-M   'P 1'
#
loop_
_entity.id
_entity.type
_entity.pdbx_description
1 polymer ?
#
loop_
_entity_poly.entity_id
_entity_poly.type
_entity_poly.pdbx_seq_one_letter_code
_entity_poly.pdbx_strand_id
1 'polypeptide(L)'
;MQTMGLIHTLEQCLNRMQTMGLIHTLEQCLNRMQTMGLIHTLEQCLNRMQTMGLIHTLEQCLNRMQTMGLIHTLEQCLNRMQTMGPIHTLEQCLNRMQTMGLIHTLEQCLNRMQTMGLIHTLEQCLNRMQTMGPIHTLEQCLNRMQTVHMHQSLTVKPTELSD
;
A
#
# COMPACT_ATOMS: atom_id res chain seq x y z
N MET A 1 10.71 22.69 3.25
CA MET A 1 12.08 22.34 3.68
C MET A 1 12.75 21.54 2.58
N GLN A 2 14.02 21.84 2.27
CA GLN A 2 14.86 21.08 1.34
C GLN A 2 16.10 20.61 2.08
N THR A 3 16.42 19.32 2.04
CA THR A 3 17.61 18.75 2.68
C THR A 3 18.20 17.62 1.84
N MET A 4 19.51 17.41 1.98
CA MET A 4 20.29 16.41 1.23
C MET A 4 20.91 15.35 2.15
N GLY A 5 20.31 15.08 3.32
CA GLY A 5 20.88 14.18 4.31
C GLY A 5 19.85 13.63 5.30
N LEU A 6 20.36 13.09 6.40
CA LEU A 6 19.55 12.51 7.47
C LEU A 6 18.66 13.56 8.12
N ILE A 7 17.35 13.28 8.20
CA ILE A 7 16.42 14.00 9.06
C ILE A 7 16.00 13.06 10.18
N HIS A 8 16.15 13.52 11.41
CA HIS A 8 15.60 12.87 12.59
C HIS A 8 14.73 13.89 13.34
N THR A 9 13.43 13.65 13.42
CA THR A 9 12.50 14.53 14.14
C THR A 9 11.49 13.72 14.93
N LEU A 10 11.05 14.25 16.07
CA LEU A 10 9.93 13.67 16.81
C LEU A 10 8.63 13.95 16.05
N GLU A 11 8.26 15.22 15.97
CA GLU A 11 7.07 15.68 15.24
C GLU A 11 7.47 16.63 14.13
N GLN A 12 6.74 16.58 13.02
CA GLN A 12 6.95 17.53 11.93
C GLN A 12 5.66 17.88 11.19
N CYS A 13 5.34 19.17 11.22
CA CYS A 13 4.22 19.77 10.48
C CYS A 13 4.74 20.82 9.49
N LEU A 14 4.73 20.49 8.19
CA LEU A 14 5.15 21.41 7.12
C LEU A 14 4.22 21.31 5.92
N ASN A 15 4.07 22.40 5.16
CA ASN A 15 3.28 22.36 3.93
C ASN A 15 3.99 21.55 2.83
N ARG A 16 5.32 21.68 2.70
CA ARG A 16 6.10 20.99 1.66
C ARG A 16 7.47 20.55 2.14
N MET A 17 7.84 19.35 1.74
CA MET A 17 9.16 18.76 1.97
C MET A 17 9.71 18.14 0.69
N GLN A 18 11.00 18.38 0.43
CA GLN A 18 11.79 17.69 -0.57
C GLN A 18 13.07 17.20 0.09
N THR A 19 13.41 15.92 -0.07
CA THR A 19 14.57 15.33 0.59
C THR A 19 15.31 14.35 -0.32
N MET A 20 16.61 14.27 -0.10
CA MET A 20 17.47 13.21 -0.62
C MET A 20 18.17 12.56 0.57
N GLY A 21 17.81 11.33 0.92
CA GLY A 21 18.43 10.61 2.04
C GLY A 21 17.45 9.83 2.92
N LEU A 22 17.86 9.65 4.18
CA LEU A 22 17.12 8.92 5.21
C LEU A 22 16.25 9.89 6.01
N ILE A 23 14.96 9.57 6.12
CA ILE A 23 14.02 10.23 7.02
C ILE A 23 13.67 9.24 8.14
N HIS A 24 13.86 9.66 9.39
CA HIS A 24 13.36 8.96 10.57
C HIS A 24 12.47 9.92 11.37
N THR A 25 11.16 9.66 11.43
CA THR A 25 10.23 10.51 12.18
C THR A 25 9.26 9.69 13.02
N LEU A 26 8.91 10.17 14.21
CA LEU A 26 7.81 9.56 14.96
C LEU A 26 6.48 9.93 14.29
N GLU A 27 6.16 11.22 14.24
CA GLU A 27 4.93 11.73 13.67
C GLU A 27 5.20 12.73 12.56
N GLN A 28 4.48 12.60 11.46
CA GLN A 28 4.63 13.50 10.33
C GLN A 28 3.30 13.86 9.69
N CYS A 29 3.03 15.17 9.65
CA CYS A 29 1.89 15.76 8.97
C CYS A 29 2.37 16.73 7.88
N LEU A 30 2.17 16.39 6.61
CA LEU A 30 2.51 17.29 5.49
C LEU A 30 1.44 17.32 4.40
N ASN A 31 1.35 18.44 3.71
CA ASN A 31 0.51 18.50 2.51
C ASN A 31 1.21 17.81 1.32
N ARG A 32 2.54 17.98 1.16
CA ARG A 32 3.31 17.33 0.10
C ARG A 32 4.70 16.90 0.54
N MET A 33 5.07 15.68 0.19
CA MET A 33 6.42 15.13 0.31
C MET A 33 6.92 14.61 -1.04
N GLN A 34 8.18 14.90 -1.35
CA GLN A 34 8.96 14.21 -2.36
C GLN A 34 10.28 13.74 -1.75
N THR A 35 10.60 12.46 -1.91
CA THR A 35 11.79 11.87 -1.28
C THR A 35 12.48 10.92 -2.24
N MET A 36 13.80 10.95 -2.26
CA MET A 36 14.62 9.84 -2.75
C MET A 36 15.42 9.26 -1.60
N GLY A 37 15.23 7.98 -1.30
CA GLY A 37 15.93 7.29 -0.21
C GLY A 37 15.01 6.44 0.66
N LEU A 38 15.33 6.37 1.95
CA LEU A 38 14.64 5.54 2.92
C LEU A 38 13.77 6.42 3.82
N ILE A 39 12.50 6.05 3.95
CA ILE A 39 11.56 6.66 4.90
C ILE A 39 11.24 5.61 5.96
N HIS A 40 11.46 5.97 7.23
CA HIS A 40 11.01 5.20 8.38
C HIS A 40 10.16 6.12 9.26
N THR A 41 8.86 5.84 9.36
CA THR A 41 7.94 6.66 10.17
C THR A 41 7.03 5.81 11.03
N LEU A 42 6.76 6.21 12.27
CA LEU A 42 5.73 5.55 13.06
C LEU A 42 4.36 5.92 12.49
N GLU A 43 4.02 7.21 12.52
CA GLU A 43 2.74 7.72 12.06
C GLU A 43 2.93 8.76 10.97
N GLN A 44 2.15 8.63 9.91
CA GLN A 44 2.22 9.54 8.79
C GLN A 44 0.85 9.91 8.24
N CYS A 45 0.56 11.20 8.24
CA CYS A 45 -0.60 11.78 7.58
C CYS A 45 -0.15 12.76 6.47
N LEU A 46 -0.45 12.43 5.21
CA LEU A 46 -0.13 13.31 4.09
C LEU A 46 -1.22 13.40 3.04
N ASN A 47 -1.33 14.55 2.41
CA ASN A 47 -2.19 14.66 1.24
C ASN A 47 -1.54 14.02 -0.01
N ARG A 48 -0.23 14.24 -0.21
CA ARG A 48 0.50 13.67 -1.37
C ARG A 48 1.92 13.25 -1.00
N MET A 49 2.27 12.02 -1.37
CA MET A 49 3.63 11.50 -1.30
C MET A 49 4.10 11.04 -2.69
N GLN A 50 5.34 11.38 -3.02
CA GLN A 50 6.09 10.75 -4.11
C GLN A 50 7.45 10.27 -3.59
N THR A 51 7.75 8.99 -3.77
CA THR A 51 8.99 8.40 -3.24
C THR A 51 9.68 7.53 -4.28
N MET A 52 11.00 7.66 -4.37
CA MET A 52 11.85 6.65 -4.99
C MET A 52 12.74 6.03 -3.91
N GLY A 53 12.55 4.76 -3.61
CA GLY A 53 13.30 4.05 -2.58
C GLY A 53 12.41 3.19 -1.68
N LEU A 54 12.74 3.12 -0.40
CA LEU A 54 12.11 2.21 0.55
C LEU A 54 11.25 2.99 1.54
N ILE A 55 10.03 2.51 1.76
CA ILE A 55 9.09 3.04 2.74
C ILE A 55 8.86 1.97 3.78
N HIS A 56 9.12 2.30 5.05
CA HIS A 56 8.73 1.51 6.19
C HIS A 56 7.88 2.36 7.13
N THR A 57 6.61 2.03 7.29
CA THR A 57 5.71 2.80 8.17
C THR A 57 4.87 1.88 9.05
N LEU A 58 4.64 2.28 10.30
CA LEU A 58 3.66 1.57 11.13
C LEU A 58 2.25 1.93 10.65
N GLU A 59 1.88 3.20 10.76
CA GLU A 59 0.57 3.70 10.39
C GLU A 59 0.68 4.78 9.32
N GLN A 60 -0.14 4.64 8.29
CA GLN A 60 -0.14 5.58 7.18
C GLN A 60 -1.54 5.93 6.71
N CYS A 61 -1.86 7.22 6.75
CA CYS A 61 -3.06 7.79 6.17
C CYS A 61 -2.67 8.80 5.08
N LEU A 62 -2.98 8.50 3.81
CA LEU A 62 -2.74 9.45 2.72
C LEU A 62 -3.87 9.53 1.71
N ASN A 63 -4.02 10.70 1.11
CA ASN A 63 -4.93 10.83 -0.02
C ASN A 63 -4.31 10.25 -1.31
N ARG A 64 -3.02 10.48 -1.56
CA ARG A 64 -2.33 9.98 -2.76
C ARG A 64 -0.89 9.58 -2.48
N MET A 65 -0.53 8.38 -2.93
CA MET A 65 0.83 7.87 -2.94
C MET A 65 1.26 7.48 -4.36
N GLN A 66 2.48 7.85 -4.72
CA GLN A 66 3.19 7.30 -5.86
C GLN A 66 4.58 6.83 -5.42
N THR A 67 4.90 5.56 -5.64
CA THR A 67 6.17 5.00 -5.19
C THR A 67 6.84 4.19 -6.29
N MET A 68 8.14 4.36 -6.45
CA MET A 68 9.00 3.41 -7.14
C MET A 68 9.96 2.79 -6.13
N GLY A 69 9.76 1.51 -5.81
CA GLY A 69 10.55 0.78 -4.83
C GLY A 69 9.71 -0.11 -3.91
N LEU A 70 10.24 -0.39 -2.72
CA LEU A 70 9.64 -1.33 -1.76
C LEU A 70 8.81 -0.58 -0.72
N ILE A 71 7.60 -1.06 -0.49
CA ILE A 71 6.71 -0.61 0.59
C ILE A 71 6.57 -1.73 1.61
N HIS A 72 6.79 -1.40 2.87
CA HIS A 72 6.48 -2.24 4.02
C HIS A 72 5.64 -1.43 5.01
N THR A 73 4.37 -1.78 5.21
CA THR A 73 3.50 -1.06 6.15
C THR A 73 2.75 -2.01 7.06
N LEU A 74 2.53 -1.65 8.32
CA LEU A 74 1.61 -2.41 9.17
C LEU A 74 0.18 -2.07 8.75
N GLU A 75 -0.21 -0.81 8.93
CA GLU A 75 -1.55 -0.33 8.63
C GLU A 75 -1.52 0.78 7.60
N GLN A 76 -2.39 0.65 6.60
CA GLN A 76 -2.47 1.62 5.53
C GLN A 76 -3.89 1.95 5.11
N CYS A 77 -4.22 3.23 5.20
CA CYS A 77 -5.45 3.80 4.68
C CYS A 77 -5.12 4.83 3.59
N LEU A 78 -5.47 4.55 2.33
CA LEU A 78 -5.33 5.54 1.24
C LEU A 78 -6.53 5.65 0.32
N ASN A 79 -6.69 6.83 -0.26
CA ASN A 79 -7.65 6.98 -1.37
C ASN A 79 -7.06 6.45 -2.68
N ARG A 80 -5.78 6.72 -2.98
CA ARG A 80 -5.13 6.28 -4.22
C ARG A 80 -3.68 5.89 -4.01
N MET A 81 -3.32 4.71 -4.48
CA MET A 81 -1.95 4.22 -4.56
C MET A 81 -1.57 3.89 -6.01
N GLN A 82 -0.37 4.30 -6.41
CA GLN A 82 0.32 3.80 -7.60
C GLN A 82 1.73 3.36 -7.22
N THR A 83 2.07 2.11 -7.48
CA THR A 83 3.36 1.55 -7.07
C THR A 83 4.02 0.75 -8.18
N MET A 84 5.31 0.97 -8.35
CA MET A 84 6.21 0.14 -9.14
C MET A 84 7.19 -0.55 -8.19
N GLY A 85 6.95 -1.82 -7.90
CA GLY A 85 7.76 -2.59 -6.97
C GLY A 85 6.95 -3.44 -5.99
N PRO A 86 7.65 -4.12 -5.07
CA PRO A 86 7.03 -4.99 -4.08
C PRO A 86 6.29 -4.20 -2.98
N ILE A 87 5.17 -4.77 -2.54
CA ILE A 87 4.34 -4.25 -1.45
C ILE A 87 4.14 -5.38 -0.43
N HIS A 88 4.45 -5.10 0.83
CA HIS A 88 4.14 -5.96 1.97
C HIS A 88 3.31 -5.15 2.97
N THR A 89 2.07 -5.56 3.21
CA THR A 89 1.21 -4.89 4.18
C THR A 89 0.50 -5.89 5.09
N LEU A 90 0.36 -5.57 6.38
CA LEU A 90 -0.52 -6.38 7.24
C LEU A 90 -1.97 -6.05 6.90
N GLU A 91 -2.37 -4.80 7.11
CA GLU A 91 -3.73 -4.32 6.89
C GLU A 91 -3.76 -3.19 5.88
N GLN A 92 -4.68 -3.30 4.92
CA GLN A 92 -4.80 -2.31 3.87
C GLN A 92 -6.24 -2.00 3.52
N CYS A 93 -6.61 -0.73 3.67
CA CYS A 93 -7.88 -0.18 3.21
C CYS A 93 -7.63 0.89 2.14
N LEU A 94 -8.10 0.63 0.91
CA LEU A 94 -7.86 1.54 -0.21
C LEU A 94 -9.06 1.69 -1.13
N ASN A 95 -9.29 2.90 -1.64
CA ASN A 95 -10.30 3.07 -2.67
C ASN A 95 -9.78 2.62 -4.05
N ARG A 96 -8.53 2.95 -4.40
CA ARG A 96 -7.92 2.57 -5.68
C ARG A 96 -6.44 2.21 -5.55
N MET A 97 -6.08 1.04 -6.06
CA MET A 97 -4.69 0.61 -6.22
C MET A 97 -4.37 0.31 -7.68
N GLN A 98 -3.20 0.77 -8.12
CA GLN A 98 -2.55 0.33 -9.35
C GLN A 98 -1.12 -0.09 -9.03
N THR A 99 -0.76 -1.33 -9.34
CA THR A 99 0.56 -1.86 -9.00
C THR A 99 1.16 -2.62 -10.17
N MET A 100 2.46 -2.43 -10.41
CA MET A 100 3.25 -3.42 -11.14
C MET A 100 4.33 -3.97 -10.21
N GLY A 101 4.25 -5.27 -9.92
CA GLY A 101 5.13 -5.91 -8.95
C GLY A 101 4.45 -7.02 -8.15
N LEU A 102 5.03 -7.33 -7.00
CA LEU A 102 4.54 -8.34 -6.07
C LEU A 102 3.71 -7.67 -4.97
N ILE A 103 2.55 -8.23 -4.69
CA ILE A 103 1.69 -7.82 -3.58
C ILE A 103 1.61 -8.98 -2.60
N HIS A 104 2.01 -8.73 -1.35
CA HIS A 104 1.80 -9.63 -0.23
C HIS A 104 1.03 -8.91 0.86
N THR A 105 -0.20 -9.34 1.12
CA THR A 105 -1.04 -8.72 2.17
C THR A 105 -1.71 -9.75 3.05
N LEU A 106 -1.82 -9.49 4.35
CA LEU A 106 -2.64 -10.32 5.21
C LEU A 106 -4.13 -9.99 4.97
N GLU A 107 -4.53 -8.77 5.25
CA GLU A 107 -5.91 -8.32 5.12
C GLU A 107 -6.01 -7.15 4.14
N GLN A 108 -6.92 -7.29 3.18
CA GLN A 108 -7.04 -6.32 2.11
C GLN A 108 -8.49 -5.97 1.79
N CYS A 109 -8.85 -4.71 2.00
CA CYS A 109 -10.13 -4.14 1.60
C CYS A 109 -9.92 -3.08 0.52
N LEU A 110 -10.35 -3.33 -0.73
CA LEU A 110 -10.44 -2.26 -1.73
C LEU A 110 -11.73 -2.18 -2.54
N ASN A 111 -12.00 -0.98 -3.02
CA ASN A 111 -13.01 -0.79 -4.05
C ASN A 111 -12.50 -1.18 -5.45
N ARG A 112 -11.27 -0.79 -5.82
CA ARG A 112 -10.71 -1.11 -7.15
C ARG A 112 -9.23 -1.44 -7.10
N MET A 113 -8.87 -2.55 -7.73
CA MET A 113 -7.48 -3.00 -7.91
C MET A 113 -7.18 -3.27 -9.38
N GLN A 114 -6.03 -2.77 -9.84
CA GLN A 114 -5.41 -3.13 -11.11
C GLN A 114 -3.97 -3.53 -10.87
N THR A 115 -3.60 -4.76 -11.24
CA THR A 115 -2.26 -5.29 -10.96
C THR A 115 -1.66 -5.94 -12.19
N MET A 116 -0.36 -5.75 -12.39
CA MET A 116 0.45 -6.57 -13.27
C MET A 116 1.58 -7.21 -12.44
N GLY A 117 1.49 -8.52 -12.22
CA GLY A 117 2.42 -9.25 -11.37
C GLY A 117 1.74 -10.30 -10.50
N LEU A 118 2.38 -10.64 -9.38
CA LEU A 118 1.97 -11.71 -8.48
C LEU A 118 1.21 -11.13 -7.28
N ILE A 119 0.08 -11.74 -6.95
CA ILE A 119 -0.73 -11.41 -5.78
C ILE A 119 -0.74 -12.61 -4.82
N HIS A 120 -0.35 -12.37 -3.57
CA HIS A 120 -0.55 -13.28 -2.44
C HIS A 120 -1.32 -12.55 -1.34
N THR A 121 -2.56 -12.96 -1.09
CA THR A 121 -3.39 -12.38 -0.03
C THR A 121 -3.99 -13.45 0.88
N LEU A 122 -4.00 -13.25 2.19
CA LEU A 122 -4.73 -14.17 3.08
C LEU A 122 -6.23 -13.89 2.95
N GLU A 123 -6.66 -12.69 3.31
CA GLU A 123 -8.06 -12.26 3.26
C GLU A 123 -8.22 -11.07 2.33
N GLN A 124 -9.21 -11.15 1.44
CA GLN A 124 -9.43 -10.12 0.45
C GLN A 124 -10.92 -9.81 0.26
N CYS A 125 -11.30 -8.56 0.54
CA CYS A 125 -12.57 -7.98 0.19
C CYS A 125 -12.40 -6.94 -0.92
N LEU A 126 -12.99 -7.19 -2.08
CA LEU A 126 -12.85 -6.35 -3.25
C LEU A 126 -14.15 -6.13 -4.00
N ASN A 127 -14.38 -4.91 -4.49
CA ASN A 127 -15.50 -4.68 -5.41
C ASN A 127 -15.10 -4.97 -6.87
N ARG A 128 -13.92 -4.52 -7.31
CA ARG A 128 -13.44 -4.79 -8.68
C ARG A 128 -11.95 -5.08 -8.73
N MET A 129 -11.58 -6.18 -9.39
CA MET A 129 -10.21 -6.56 -9.68
C MET A 129 -9.98 -6.73 -11.18
N GLN A 130 -8.87 -6.18 -11.67
CA GLN A 130 -8.27 -6.56 -12.95
C GLN A 130 -6.81 -6.94 -12.69
N THR A 131 -6.40 -8.14 -13.10
CA THR A 131 -5.01 -8.56 -12.93
C THR A 131 -4.44 -9.25 -14.16
N MET A 132 -3.15 -9.05 -14.36
CA MET A 132 -2.33 -9.75 -15.34
C MET A 132 -1.21 -10.46 -14.58
N GLY A 133 -1.43 -11.72 -14.23
CA GLY A 133 -0.47 -12.53 -13.49
C GLY A 133 -1.12 -13.46 -12.46
N PRO A 134 -0.31 -14.31 -11.81
CA PRO A 134 -0.77 -15.28 -10.84
C PRO A 134 -1.40 -14.62 -9.61
N ILE A 135 -2.47 -15.25 -9.11
CA ILE A 135 -3.15 -14.87 -7.87
C ILE A 135 -3.25 -16.10 -6.96
N HIS A 136 -2.83 -15.93 -5.72
CA HIS A 136 -3.06 -16.88 -4.64
C HIS A 136 -3.77 -16.16 -3.49
N THR A 137 -5.01 -16.56 -3.24
CA THR A 137 -5.82 -16.00 -2.15
C THR A 137 -6.42 -17.11 -1.31
N LEU A 138 -6.34 -17.01 0.02
CA LEU A 138 -7.05 -17.97 0.89
C LEU A 138 -8.53 -17.62 0.89
N GLU A 139 -8.92 -16.52 1.50
CA GLU A 139 -10.31 -16.07 1.60
C GLU A 139 -10.59 -14.87 0.71
N GLN A 140 -11.67 -14.95 -0.06
CA GLN A 140 -12.00 -13.92 -1.05
C GLN A 140 -13.49 -13.62 -1.11
N CYS A 141 -13.82 -12.35 -0.89
CA CYS A 141 -15.11 -11.74 -1.18
C CYS A 141 -14.92 -10.75 -2.33
N LEU A 142 -15.34 -11.11 -3.54
CA LEU A 142 -15.13 -10.29 -4.75
C LEU A 142 -16.39 -10.16 -5.60
N ASN A 143 -16.81 -8.92 -5.89
CA ASN A 143 -17.98 -8.70 -6.75
C ASN A 143 -17.67 -8.90 -8.24
N ARG A 144 -16.49 -8.47 -8.71
CA ARG A 144 -16.11 -8.62 -10.13
C ARG A 144 -14.61 -8.83 -10.32
N MET A 145 -14.25 -9.93 -10.98
CA MET A 145 -12.88 -10.25 -11.38
C MET A 145 -12.70 -10.23 -12.90
N GLN A 146 -11.56 -9.74 -13.36
CA GLN A 146 -10.99 -10.07 -14.66
C GLN A 146 -9.52 -10.46 -14.45
N THR A 147 -9.15 -11.66 -14.85
CA THR A 147 -7.76 -12.14 -14.77
C THR A 147 -7.32 -12.66 -16.13
N VAL A 148 -6.07 -12.40 -16.46
CA VAL A 148 -5.35 -13.13 -17.50
C VAL A 148 -4.22 -13.84 -16.77
N HIS A 149 -4.15 -15.16 -16.91
CA HIS A 149 -3.35 -16.13 -16.15
C HIS A 149 -4.07 -16.81 -14.96
N MET A 150 -3.35 -17.73 -14.31
CA MET A 150 -3.86 -18.64 -13.28
C MET A 150 -4.36 -17.89 -12.05
N HIS A 151 -5.53 -18.27 -11.57
CA HIS A 151 -6.08 -17.83 -10.29
C HIS A 151 -6.33 -19.06 -9.42
N GLN A 152 -5.72 -19.10 -8.24
CA GLN A 152 -5.96 -20.11 -7.23
C GLN A 152 -6.56 -19.44 -6.00
N SER A 153 -7.79 -19.82 -5.67
CA SER A 153 -8.45 -19.40 -4.43
C SER A 153 -8.96 -20.61 -3.64
N LEU A 154 -8.84 -20.55 -2.32
CA LEU A 154 -9.30 -21.57 -1.39
C LEU A 154 -10.49 -21.04 -0.60
N THR A 155 -11.65 -20.91 -1.25
CA THR A 155 -12.85 -20.41 -0.58
C THR A 155 -13.31 -21.39 0.50
N VAL A 156 -13.12 -21.03 1.78
CA VAL A 156 -13.87 -21.64 2.88
C VAL A 156 -15.29 -21.08 2.76
N LYS A 157 -16.22 -21.84 2.20
CA LYS A 157 -17.64 -21.46 2.27
C LYS A 157 -18.02 -21.46 3.75
N PRO A 158 -18.76 -20.44 4.26
CA PRO A 158 -19.39 -20.59 5.55
C PRO A 158 -20.28 -21.84 5.45
N THR A 159 -20.05 -22.80 6.34
CA THR A 159 -20.96 -23.92 6.56
C THR A 159 -22.35 -23.33 6.76
N GLU A 160 -23.24 -23.49 5.78
CA GLU A 160 -24.67 -23.36 5.99
C GLU A 160 -25.04 -24.47 6.98
N LEU A 161 -25.02 -24.17 8.28
CA LEU A 161 -25.79 -24.94 9.24
C LEU A 161 -27.25 -24.72 8.86
N SER A 162 -27.79 -25.69 8.14
CA SER A 162 -29.21 -25.84 7.93
C SER A 162 -29.80 -26.37 9.23
N ASP A 163 -30.51 -25.51 9.96
CA ASP A 163 -31.56 -25.91 10.91
C ASP A 163 -32.91 -25.38 10.39
#